data_AF-A0A6J4PCW2-F1
#
_entry.id   AF-A0A6J4PCW2-F1
#
_cell.length_a   1.000
_cell.length_b   1.000
_cell.length_c   1.000
_cell.angle_alpha   90.00
_cell.angle_beta   90.00
_cell.angle_gamma   90.00
#
_symmetry.space_group_name_H-M   'P 1'
#
loop_
_entity.id
_entity.type
_entity.pdbx_description
1 polymer ?
#
loop_
_entity_poly.entity_id
_entity_poly.type
_entity_poly.pdbx_seq_one_letter_code
_entity_poly.pdbx_strand_id
1 'polypeptide(L)'
;RFGPRVARLGVHSAVSLPLIIAGRVVGAMNVYACPERAFDERAAELGELFATPAAVAVQNAQVLSQTQKLAEQLQRTLRHRVLVERAVGIIMSRSGVTPSEALQRLRTLSQNQHLSLTSMAESIVDESVRRARARHSDD
;
A
#
# COMPACT_ATOMS: atom_id res chain seq x y z
N ARG A 1 -15.23 -11.89 -28.85
CA ARG A 1 -15.01 -10.69 -29.70
C ARG A 1 -15.53 -9.45 -28.95
N PHE A 2 -14.70 -8.42 -28.74
CA PHE A 2 -15.01 -7.26 -27.87
C PHE A 2 -15.98 -6.25 -28.53
N GLY A 3 -15.83 -5.98 -29.83
CA GLY A 3 -16.62 -4.99 -30.57
C GLY A 3 -18.15 -5.08 -30.41
N PRO A 4 -18.80 -6.23 -30.69
CA PRO A 4 -20.25 -6.35 -30.56
C PRO A 4 -20.79 -6.13 -29.14
N ARG A 5 -19.97 -6.36 -28.12
CA ARG A 5 -20.37 -6.18 -26.71
C ARG A 5 -20.27 -4.71 -26.30
N VAL A 6 -19.25 -4.01 -26.78
CA VAL A 6 -19.04 -2.57 -26.55
C VAL A 6 -20.05 -1.71 -27.32
N ALA A 7 -20.39 -2.12 -28.55
CA ALA A 7 -21.43 -1.46 -29.33
C ALA A 7 -22.82 -1.52 -28.65
N ARG A 8 -23.14 -2.64 -27.98
CA ARG A 8 -24.36 -2.76 -27.17
C ARG A 8 -24.37 -1.87 -25.92
N LEU A 9 -23.21 -1.40 -25.48
CA LEU A 9 -23.08 -0.42 -24.39
C LEU A 9 -23.16 1.03 -24.90
N GLY A 10 -23.45 1.23 -26.19
CA GLY A 10 -23.56 2.57 -26.79
C GLY A 10 -22.20 3.20 -27.11
N VAL A 11 -21.12 2.43 -27.18
CA VAL A 11 -19.80 2.94 -27.57
C VAL A 11 -19.53 2.54 -29.02
N HIS A 12 -19.78 3.46 -29.95
CA HIS A 12 -19.66 3.23 -31.41
C HIS A 12 -18.49 3.98 -32.03
N SER A 13 -17.90 4.93 -31.30
CA SER A 13 -16.64 5.60 -31.66
C SER A 13 -15.78 5.84 -30.42
N ALA A 14 -14.46 5.88 -30.61
CA ALA A 14 -13.51 6.14 -29.54
C ALA A 14 -12.27 6.86 -30.06
N VAL A 15 -11.70 7.76 -29.24
CA VAL A 15 -10.35 8.28 -29.42
C VAL A 15 -9.54 8.00 -28.16
N SER A 16 -8.28 7.61 -28.34
CA SER A 16 -7.34 7.34 -27.26
C SER A 16 -6.15 8.27 -27.42
N LEU A 17 -5.91 9.10 -26.41
CA LEU A 17 -4.87 10.11 -26.42
C LEU A 17 -3.82 9.76 -25.37
N PRO A 18 -2.54 9.66 -25.74
CA PRO A 18 -1.50 9.33 -24.78
C PRO A 18 -1.30 10.51 -23.81
N LEU A 19 -1.18 10.19 -22.53
CA LEU A 19 -0.77 11.16 -21.52
C LEU A 19 0.76 11.12 -21.45
N ILE A 20 1.43 12.18 -21.92
CA ILE A 20 2.89 12.20 -22.05
C ILE A 20 3.49 13.25 -21.12
N ILE A 21 4.51 12.85 -20.36
CA ILE A 21 5.36 13.74 -19.56
C ILE A 21 6.82 13.47 -19.92
N ALA A 22 7.54 14.52 -20.31
CA ALA A 22 8.97 14.43 -20.67
C ALA A 22 9.29 13.27 -21.65
N GLY A 23 8.45 13.10 -22.67
CA GLY A 23 8.62 12.07 -23.70
C GLY A 23 8.25 10.64 -23.28
N ARG A 24 7.70 10.44 -22.07
CA ARG A 24 7.23 9.13 -21.58
C ARG A 24 5.72 9.11 -21.44
N VAL A 25 5.10 8.01 -21.84
CA VAL A 25 3.67 7.76 -21.64
C VAL A 25 3.42 7.38 -20.18
N VAL A 26 2.66 8.21 -19.47
CA VAL A 26 2.28 8.02 -18.06
C VAL A 26 0.86 7.47 -17.90
N GLY A 27 0.09 7.44 -19.00
CA GLY A 27 -1.26 6.92 -19.07
C GLY A 27 -1.92 7.18 -20.43
N ALA A 28 -3.23 6.99 -20.51
CA ALA A 28 -4.03 7.31 -21.68
C ALA A 28 -5.38 7.91 -21.26
N MET A 29 -5.86 8.87 -22.04
CA MET A 29 -7.20 9.42 -21.93
C MET A 29 -8.05 8.85 -23.06
N ASN A 30 -9.09 8.10 -22.69
CA ASN A 30 -10.00 7.48 -23.63
C ASN A 30 -11.33 8.23 -23.61
N VAL A 31 -11.77 8.69 -24.77
CA VAL A 31 -13.08 9.32 -24.94
C VAL A 31 -13.92 8.43 -25.84
N TYR A 32 -15.15 8.18 -25.43
CA TYR A 32 -16.09 7.29 -26.10
C TYR A 32 -17.32 8.08 -26.53
N ALA A 33 -17.90 7.71 -27.67
CA ALA A 33 -19.10 8.36 -28.19
C ALA A 33 -20.11 7.34 -28.74
N CYS A 34 -21.39 7.71 -28.65
CA CYS A 34 -22.50 6.93 -29.18
C CYS A 34 -22.65 7.01 -30.70
N PRO A 35 -22.43 8.16 -31.36
CA PRO A 35 -22.42 8.19 -32.82
C PRO A 35 -21.20 7.47 -33.39
N GLU A 36 -21.36 6.83 -34.54
CA GLU A 36 -20.24 6.37 -35.34
C GLU A 36 -19.43 7.56 -35.86
N ARG A 37 -18.10 7.39 -36.01
CA ARG A 37 -17.19 8.41 -36.58
C ARG A 37 -17.29 9.79 -35.91
N ALA A 38 -17.54 9.83 -34.60
CA ALA A 38 -17.71 11.07 -33.84
C ALA A 38 -16.43 11.91 -33.67
N PHE A 39 -15.25 11.30 -33.89
CA PHE A 39 -13.96 11.96 -33.75
C PHE A 39 -13.29 12.08 -35.12
N ASP A 40 -13.12 13.31 -35.58
CA ASP A 40 -12.27 13.67 -36.71
C ASP A 40 -10.88 14.13 -36.22
N GLU A 41 -10.01 14.52 -37.15
CA GLU A 41 -8.66 14.99 -36.83
C GLU A 41 -8.70 16.22 -35.92
N ARG A 42 -9.66 17.13 -36.13
CA ARG A 42 -9.83 18.32 -35.29
C ARG A 42 -10.23 17.98 -33.87
N ALA A 43 -11.12 17.00 -33.69
CA ALA A 43 -11.50 16.51 -32.37
C ALA A 43 -10.31 15.86 -31.65
N ALA A 44 -9.43 15.16 -32.37
CA ALA A 44 -8.20 14.62 -31.80
C ALA A 44 -7.24 15.74 -31.35
N GLU A 45 -6.99 16.75 -32.18
CA GLU A 45 -6.18 17.94 -31.83
C GLU A 45 -6.70 18.66 -30.60
N LEU A 46 -8.01 18.89 -30.51
CA LEU A 46 -8.64 19.50 -29.34
C LEU A 46 -8.47 18.61 -28.11
N GLY A 47 -8.60 17.29 -28.28
CA GLY A 47 -8.37 16.33 -27.22
C GLY A 47 -6.94 16.38 -26.66
N GLU A 48 -5.92 16.62 -27.49
CA GLU A 48 -4.53 16.77 -27.05
C GLU A 48 -4.34 17.96 -26.09
N LEU A 49 -5.11 19.04 -26.27
CA LEU A 49 -5.13 20.20 -25.37
C LEU A 49 -5.61 19.82 -23.96
N PHE A 50 -6.49 18.82 -23.84
CA PHE A 50 -6.93 18.26 -22.56
C PHE A 50 -5.98 17.17 -22.04
N ALA A 51 -5.37 16.39 -22.94
CA ALA A 51 -4.42 15.34 -22.59
C ALA A 51 -3.20 15.89 -21.84
N THR A 52 -2.73 17.09 -22.20
CA THR A 52 -1.56 17.71 -21.57
C THR A 52 -1.74 17.98 -20.07
N PRO A 53 -2.74 18.76 -19.61
CA PRO A 53 -2.98 18.96 -18.18
C PRO A 53 -3.44 17.66 -17.47
N ALA A 54 -4.15 16.77 -18.18
CA ALA A 54 -4.50 15.46 -17.63
C ALA A 54 -3.26 14.60 -17.34
N ALA A 55 -2.23 14.65 -18.19
CA ALA A 55 -0.97 13.94 -17.98
C ALA A 55 -0.25 14.42 -16.72
N VAL A 56 -0.24 15.74 -16.49
CA VAL A 56 0.35 16.33 -15.28
C VAL A 56 -0.44 15.89 -14.04
N ALA A 57 -1.77 15.94 -14.09
CA ALA A 57 -2.61 15.52 -12.98
C ALA A 57 -2.43 14.03 -12.63
N VAL A 58 -2.39 13.16 -13.64
CA VAL A 58 -2.15 11.73 -13.47
C VAL A 58 -0.76 11.47 -12.89
N GLN A 59 0.28 12.14 -13.39
CA GLN A 59 1.63 12.02 -12.85
C GLN A 59 1.69 12.44 -11.37
N ASN A 60 1.06 13.57 -11.03
CA ASN A 60 1.00 14.05 -9.65
C ASN A 60 0.25 13.07 -8.73
N ALA A 61 -0.88 12.51 -9.19
CA ALA A 61 -1.65 11.52 -8.45
C ALA A 61 -0.85 10.22 -8.24
N GLN A 62 -0.09 9.77 -9.24
CA GLN A 62 0.78 8.60 -9.14
C GLN A 62 1.90 8.83 -8.13
N VAL A 63 2.59 9.98 -8.20
CA VAL A 63 3.65 10.36 -7.24
C VAL A 63 3.07 10.41 -5.82
N LEU A 64 1.95 11.10 -5.62
CA LEU A 64 1.30 11.20 -4.32
C LEU A 64 0.93 9.82 -3.77
N SER A 65 0.33 8.95 -4.58
CA SER A 65 -0.03 7.59 -4.18
C SER A 65 1.20 6.76 -3.79
N GLN A 66 2.30 6.88 -4.52
CA GLN A 66 3.56 6.20 -4.20
C GLN A 66 4.15 6.70 -2.88
N THR A 67 4.17 8.01 -2.67
CA THR A 67 4.66 8.61 -1.42
C THR A 67 3.81 8.18 -0.22
N GLN A 68 2.49 8.19 -0.35
CA GLN A 68 1.58 7.72 0.71
C GLN A 68 1.80 6.25 1.04
N LYS A 69 1.90 5.38 0.03
CA LYS A 69 2.19 3.95 0.23
C LYS A 69 3.52 3.72 0.93
N LEU A 70 4.56 4.46 0.54
CA LEU A 70 5.87 4.38 1.19
C LEU A 70 5.80 4.84 2.65
N ALA A 71 5.13 5.97 2.92
CA ALA A 71 4.95 6.46 4.28
C ALA A 71 4.20 5.46 5.17
N GLU A 72 3.12 4.84 4.66
CA GLU A 72 2.39 3.80 5.37
C GLU A 72 3.25 2.56 5.65
N GLN A 73 4.06 2.12 4.68
CA GLN A 73 4.97 0.99 4.84
C GLN A 73 6.04 1.27 5.91
N LEU A 74 6.63 2.47 5.90
CA LEU A 74 7.58 2.91 6.91
C LEU A 74 6.94 2.96 8.29
N GLN A 75 5.76 3.57 8.41
CA GLN A 75 5.02 3.63 9.68
C GLN A 75 4.67 2.24 10.21
N ARG A 76 4.21 1.31 9.35
CA ARG A 76 3.97 -0.10 9.74
C ARG A 76 5.26 -0.75 10.25
N THR A 77 6.36 -0.61 9.52
CA THR A 77 7.66 -1.19 9.89
C THR A 77 8.15 -0.66 11.25
N LEU A 78 8.06 0.65 11.47
CA LEU A 78 8.45 1.26 12.75
C LEU A 78 7.57 0.76 13.91
N ARG A 79 6.25 0.67 13.72
CA ARG A 79 5.35 0.11 14.75
C ARG A 79 5.71 -1.32 15.12
N HIS A 80 5.99 -2.17 14.13
CA HIS A 80 6.38 -3.56 14.37
C HIS A 80 7.71 -3.64 15.11
N ARG A 81 8.68 -2.79 14.76
CA ARG A 81 9.98 -2.73 15.42
C ARG A 81 9.87 -2.38 16.90
N VAL A 82 9.06 -1.38 17.24
CA VAL A 82 8.83 -0.98 18.65
C VAL A 82 8.24 -2.13 19.47
N LEU A 83 7.30 -2.90 18.91
CA LEU A 83 6.72 -4.06 19.60
C LEU A 83 7.76 -5.16 19.85
N VAL A 84 8.57 -5.47 18.83
CA VAL A 84 9.65 -6.45 18.94
C VAL A 84 10.68 -6.01 19.99
N GLU A 85 11.11 -4.75 19.98
CA GLU A 85 12.06 -4.21 20.96
C GLU A 85 11.52 -4.26 22.40
N ARG A 86 10.21 -3.99 22.59
CA ARG A 86 9.56 -4.15 23.90
C ARG A 86 9.53 -5.60 24.37
N ALA A 87 9.16 -6.54 23.49
CA ALA A 87 9.17 -7.97 23.81
C ALA A 87 10.58 -8.46 24.14
N VAL A 88 11.58 -8.03 23.38
CA VAL A 88 13.01 -8.29 23.67
C VAL A 88 13.38 -7.78 25.07
N GLY A 89 13.03 -6.54 25.41
CA GLY A 89 13.27 -5.98 26.75
C GLY A 89 12.60 -6.79 27.87
N ILE A 90 11.37 -7.27 27.66
CA ILE A 90 10.67 -8.14 28.61
C ILE A 90 11.40 -9.48 28.78
N ILE A 91 11.84 -10.11 27.69
CA ILE A 91 12.59 -11.38 27.74
C ILE A 91 13.92 -11.18 28.47
N MET A 92 14.64 -10.09 28.17
CA MET A 92 15.89 -9.74 28.85
C MET A 92 15.68 -9.60 30.35
N SER A 93 14.67 -8.84 30.77
CA SER A 93 14.35 -8.63 32.19
C SER A 93 13.99 -9.93 32.93
N ARG A 94 13.30 -10.86 32.27
CA ARG A 94 12.85 -12.13 32.89
C ARG A 94 13.89 -13.23 32.91
N SER A 95 14.82 -13.22 31.95
CA SER A 95 15.74 -14.34 31.74
C SER A 95 17.22 -13.96 31.85
N GLY A 96 17.55 -12.68 32.05
CA GLY A 96 18.93 -12.21 32.20
C GLY A 96 19.80 -12.39 30.95
N VAL A 97 19.19 -12.49 29.78
CA VAL A 97 19.90 -12.73 28.51
C VAL A 97 20.21 -11.42 27.78
N THR A 98 21.16 -11.48 26.84
CA THR A 98 21.50 -10.35 25.96
C THR A 98 20.38 -10.03 24.97
N PRO A 99 20.36 -8.82 24.36
CA PRO A 99 19.38 -8.46 23.34
C PRO A 99 19.35 -9.42 22.15
N SER A 100 20.52 -9.87 21.70
CA SER A 100 20.65 -10.80 20.57
C SER A 100 20.06 -12.17 20.88
N GLU A 101 20.31 -12.69 22.09
CA GLU A 101 19.74 -13.96 22.55
C GLU A 101 18.22 -13.86 22.74
N ALA A 102 17.72 -12.75 23.31
CA ALA A 102 16.29 -12.50 23.45
C ALA A 102 15.58 -12.43 22.09
N LEU A 103 16.16 -11.73 21.11
CA LEU A 103 15.61 -11.67 19.75
C LEU A 103 15.62 -13.05 19.08
N GLN A 104 16.69 -13.83 19.28
CA GLN A 104 16.76 -15.18 18.74
C GLN A 104 15.70 -16.09 19.37
N ARG A 105 15.49 -16.01 20.69
CA ARG A 105 14.41 -16.73 21.38
C ARG A 105 13.04 -16.33 20.85
N LEU A 106 12.80 -15.03 20.65
CA LEU A 106 11.55 -14.54 20.08
C LEU A 106 11.29 -15.13 18.67
N ARG A 107 12.32 -15.19 17.82
CA ARG A 107 12.23 -15.82 16.49
C ARG A 107 11.92 -17.31 16.58
N THR A 108 12.61 -18.04 17.45
CA THR A 108 12.34 -19.47 17.66
C THR A 108 10.91 -19.71 18.14
N LEU A 109 10.41 -18.91 19.09
CA LEU A 109 9.03 -19.00 19.57
C LEU A 109 8.01 -18.71 18.45
N SER A 110 8.26 -17.67 17.66
CA SER A 110 7.43 -17.31 16.50
C SER A 110 7.35 -18.44 15.47
N GLN A 111 8.48 -19.07 15.13
CA GLN A 111 8.54 -20.20 14.20
C GLN A 111 7.79 -21.42 14.73
N ASN A 112 8.03 -21.80 15.99
CA ASN A 112 7.40 -22.98 16.60
C ASN A 112 5.88 -22.85 16.72
N GLN A 113 5.36 -21.62 16.85
CA GLN A 113 3.94 -21.33 16.97
C GLN A 113 3.29 -20.93 15.63
N HIS A 114 4.02 -20.95 14.52
CA HIS A 114 3.55 -20.51 13.19
C HIS A 114 2.91 -19.10 13.19
N LEU A 115 3.37 -18.22 14.07
CA LEU A 115 2.91 -16.84 14.17
C LEU A 115 3.94 -15.89 13.57
N SER A 116 3.48 -14.73 13.11
CA SER A 116 4.40 -13.65 12.73
C SER A 116 5.22 -13.20 13.94
N LEU A 117 6.45 -12.72 13.70
CA LEU A 117 7.33 -12.21 14.76
C LEU A 117 6.66 -11.09 15.57
N THR A 118 5.88 -10.24 14.89
CA THR A 118 5.12 -9.15 15.49
C THR A 118 3.99 -9.67 16.39
N SER A 119 3.21 -10.64 15.93
CA SER A 119 2.12 -11.24 16.72
C SER A 119 2.66 -11.96 17.97
N MET A 120 3.84 -12.60 17.85
CA MET A 120 4.51 -13.19 19.01
C MET A 120 4.95 -12.12 20.02
N ALA A 121 5.52 -11.02 19.53
CA ALA A 121 5.91 -9.90 20.38
C ALA A 121 4.71 -9.28 21.11
N GLU A 122 3.58 -9.10 20.42
CA GLU A 122 2.31 -8.63 21.02
C GLU A 122 1.85 -9.55 22.14
N SER A 123 1.80 -10.87 21.90
CA SER A 123 1.41 -11.86 22.91
C SER A 123 2.27 -11.77 24.18
N ILE A 124 3.59 -11.60 24.04
CA ILE A 124 4.52 -11.46 25.17
C ILE A 124 4.28 -10.15 25.93
N VAL A 125 4.06 -9.04 25.22
CA VAL A 125 3.76 -7.74 25.82
C VAL A 125 2.44 -7.82 26.60
N ASP A 126 1.38 -8.34 26.00
CA ASP A 126 0.06 -8.44 26.63
C ASP A 126 0.09 -9.34 27.88
N GLU A 127 0.80 -10.47 27.81
CA GLU A 127 0.99 -11.36 28.95
C GLU A 127 1.76 -10.67 30.08
N SER A 128 2.73 -9.81 29.76
CA SER A 128 3.45 -9.03 30.79
C SER A 128 2.55 -8.03 31.50
N VAL A 129 1.66 -7.35 30.77
CA VAL A 129 0.70 -6.39 31.32
C VAL A 129 -0.32 -7.11 32.20
N ARG A 130 -0.86 -8.26 31.74
CA ARG A 130 -1.80 -9.07 32.53
C ARG A 130 -1.21 -9.49 33.88
N ARG A 131 0.02 -10.02 33.88
CA ARG A 131 0.70 -10.44 35.12
C ARG A 131 0.99 -9.28 36.06
N ALA A 132 1.39 -8.13 35.52
CA ALA A 132 1.64 -6.94 36.34
C ALA A 132 0.37 -6.47 37.06
N ARG A 133 -0.78 -6.47 36.37
CA ARG A 133 -2.07 -6.10 36.97
C ARG A 133 -2.52 -7.07 38.06
N ALA A 134 -2.39 -8.37 37.84
CA ALA A 134 -2.76 -9.38 38.84
C ALA A 134 -1.98 -9.22 40.16
N ARG A 135 -0.69 -8.84 40.10
CA ARG A 135 0.11 -8.57 41.30
C ARG A 135 -0.33 -7.34 42.09
N HIS A 136 -0.96 -6.36 41.43
CA HIS A 136 -1.42 -5.13 42.08
C HIS A 136 -2.86 -5.23 42.60
N SER A 137 -3.61 -6.29 42.25
CA SER A 137 -4.96 -6.53 42.78
C SER A 137 -4.98 -7.39 44.04
N ASP A 138 -3.84 -8.04 44.35
CA ASP A 138 -3.66 -8.90 45.53
C ASP A 138 -2.98 -8.16 46.71
N ASP A 139 -2.58 -6.89 46.51
CA ASP A 139 -2.07 -5.93 47.52
C ASP A 139 -3.17 -4.92 47.90
#